data_AF-A0A661K8K7-F1
#
_entry.id   AF-A0A661K8K7-F1
#
_cell.length_a   1.000
_cell.length_b   1.000
_cell.length_c   1.000
_cell.angle_alpha   90.00
_cell.angle_beta   90.00
_cell.angle_gamma   90.00
#
_symmetry.space_group_name_H-M   'P 1'
#
loop_
_entity.id
_entity.type
_entity.pdbx_description
1 polymer ?
#
loop_
_entity_poly.entity_id
_entity_poly.type
_entity_poly.pdbx_seq_one_letter_code
_entity_poly.pdbx_strand_id
1 'polypeptide(L)' 'KKLIQEIIAEEDPRAPYSDQRIVEILKARYGLEIARRTVAKYREGLAIPSSKERRRTW' A
#
# COMPACT_ATOMS: atom_id res chain seq x y z
N LYS A 1 1.62 12.24 -2.83
CA LYS A 1 0.74 11.16 -3.35
C LYS A 1 1.46 10.07 -4.15
N LYS A 2 2.65 10.32 -4.74
CA LYS A 2 3.40 9.32 -5.53
C LYS A 2 3.97 8.13 -4.73
N LEU A 3 4.39 8.36 -3.48
CA LEU A 3 5.05 7.34 -2.63
C LEU A 3 4.25 6.04 -2.43
N ILE A 4 2.95 6.15 -2.15
CA ILE A 4 2.08 4.97 -1.97
C ILE A 4 1.96 4.21 -3.29
N GLN A 5 1.89 4.94 -4.40
CA GLN A 5 1.81 4.37 -5.74
C GLN A 5 3.11 3.66 -6.12
N GLU A 6 4.28 4.21 -5.77
CA GLU A 6 5.59 3.59 -5.99
C GLU A 6 5.75 2.31 -5.17
N ILE A 7 5.38 2.33 -3.89
CA ILE A 7 5.44 1.14 -3.02
C ILE A 7 4.51 0.04 -3.53
N ILE A 8 3.33 0.41 -4.04
CA ILE A 8 2.38 -0.51 -4.64
C ILE A 8 2.88 -1.00 -6.01
N ALA A 9 3.58 -0.18 -6.78
CA ALA A 9 4.16 -0.60 -8.06
C ALA A 9 5.36 -1.54 -7.88
N GLU A 10 6.13 -1.38 -6.81
CA GLU A 10 7.19 -2.31 -6.39
C GLU A 10 6.66 -3.54 -5.64
N GLU A 11 5.35 -3.64 -5.37
CA GLU A 11 4.81 -4.78 -4.64
C GLU A 11 4.76 -6.05 -5.50
N ASP A 12 4.90 -7.20 -4.84
CA ASP A 12 4.69 -8.48 -5.51
C ASP A 12 3.18 -8.73 -5.68
N PRO A 13 2.66 -8.89 -6.91
CA PRO A 13 1.23 -9.12 -7.16
C PRO A 13 0.72 -10.47 -6.63
N ARG A 14 1.61 -11.41 -6.30
CA ARG A 14 1.26 -12.67 -5.61
C ARG A 14 1.14 -12.48 -4.11
N ALA A 15 1.84 -11.50 -3.55
CA ALA A 15 1.83 -11.17 -2.13
C ALA A 15 1.66 -9.65 -1.92
N PRO A 16 0.50 -9.09 -2.29
CA PRO A 16 0.27 -7.66 -2.17
C PRO A 16 0.40 -7.20 -0.71
N TYR A 17 1.06 -6.07 -0.52
CA TYR A 17 1.29 -5.47 0.78
C TYR A 17 -0.05 -5.10 1.42
N SER A 18 -0.22 -5.53 2.67
CA SER A 18 -1.30 -5.04 3.51
C SER A 18 -1.09 -3.55 3.81
N ASP A 19 -2.18 -2.87 4.10
CA ASP A 19 -2.16 -1.46 4.51
C ASP A 19 -1.25 -1.22 5.73
N GLN A 20 -1.11 -2.20 6.63
CA GLN A 20 -0.14 -2.17 7.72
C GLN A 20 1.32 -2.19 7.21
N ARG A 21 1.62 -3.07 6.25
CA ARG A 21 2.97 -3.19 5.67
C ARG A 21 3.38 -1.93 4.92
N ILE A 22 2.43 -1.29 4.22
CA ILE A 22 2.66 -0.01 3.53
C ILE A 22 3.02 1.09 4.54
N VAL A 23 2.38 1.14 5.72
CA VAL A 23 2.75 2.07 6.81
C VAL A 23 4.18 1.81 7.27
N GLU A 24 4.55 0.55 7.53
CA GLU A 24 5.91 0.20 7.96
C GLU A 24 6.96 0.61 6.92
N ILE A 25 6.70 0.34 5.64
CA ILE A 25 7.59 0.72 4.54
C ILE A 25 7.72 2.25 4.44
N LEU A 26 6.61 2.98 4.58
CA LEU A 26 6.64 4.46 4.53
C LEU A 26 7.41 5.05 5.70
N LYS A 27 7.24 4.47 6.90
CA LYS A 27 8.00 4.87 8.09
C LYS A 27 9.49 4.53 7.94
N ALA A 28 9.82 3.33 7.47
CA ALA A 28 11.21 2.88 7.34
C ALA A 28 11.97 3.57 6.21
N ARG A 29 11.33 3.78 5.05
CA ARG A 29 11.98 4.28 3.83
C ARG A 29 11.97 5.81 3.74
N TYR A 30 10.94 6.46 4.30
CA TYR A 30 10.75 7.91 4.20
C TYR A 30 10.61 8.63 5.55
N GLY A 31 10.62 7.90 6.68
CA GLY A 31 10.38 8.50 8.00
C GLY A 31 8.94 9.02 8.19
N LEU A 32 8.01 8.65 7.30
CA LEU A 32 6.63 9.14 7.31
C LEU A 32 5.77 8.27 8.20
N GLU A 33 5.43 8.78 9.38
CA GLU A 33 4.51 8.11 10.30
C GLU A 33 3.06 8.44 9.92
N ILE A 34 2.44 7.55 9.16
CA ILE A 34 1.03 7.68 8.76
C ILE A 34 0.20 6.52 9.30
N ALA A 35 -1.04 6.81 9.70
CA ALA A 35 -1.94 5.78 10.18
C ALA A 35 -2.44 4.88 9.05
N ARG A 36 -2.72 3.60 9.37
CA ARG A 36 -3.33 2.61 8.46
C ARG A 36 -4.60 3.15 7.79
N ARG A 37 -5.44 3.88 8.54
CA ARG A 37 -6.67 4.50 8.02
C ARG A 37 -6.39 5.56 6.94
N THR A 38 -5.31 6.32 7.10
CA THR A 38 -4.87 7.32 6.12
C THR A 38 -4.39 6.64 4.83
N VAL A 39 -3.63 5.55 4.96
CA VAL A 39 -3.23 4.71 3.81
C VAL A 39 -4.45 4.16 3.07
N ALA A 40 -5.45 3.64 3.79
CA ALA A 40 -6.68 3.16 3.18
C ALA A 40 -7.40 4.27 2.40
N LYS A 41 -7.55 5.46 3.00
CA LYS A 41 -8.17 6.62 2.34
C LYS A 41 -7.40 7.07 1.09
N TYR A 42 -6.07 7.04 1.13
CA TYR A 42 -5.25 7.33 -0.05
C TYR A 42 -5.36 6.24 -1.11
N ARG A 43 -5.45 4.98 -0.72
CA ARG A 43 -5.62 3.83 -1.62
C ARG A 43 -6.97 3.94 -2.36
N GLU A 44 -8.04 4.24 -1.65
CA GLU A 44 -9.36 4.49 -2.24
C GLU A 44 -9.34 5.69 -3.18
N GLY A 45 -8.71 6.80 -2.78
CA GLY A 45 -8.58 7.99 -3.63
C GLY A 45 -7.68 7.78 -4.87
N LEU A 46 -6.90 6.71 -4.91
CA LEU A 46 -6.10 6.28 -6.07
C LEU A 46 -6.80 5.18 -6.88
N ALA A 47 -8.04 4.81 -6.54
CA ALA A 47 -8.81 3.72 -7.13
C ALA A 47 -8.06 2.37 -7.10
N ILE A 48 -7.22 2.15 -6.10
CA ILE A 48 -6.44 0.92 -5.97
C ILE A 48 -7.26 -0.07 -5.11
N PRO A 49 -7.56 -1.28 -5.63
CA PRO A 49 -8.35 -2.26 -4.90
C PRO A 49 -7.59 -2.81 -3.68
N SER A 50 -8.33 -3.47 -2.79
CA SER A 50 -7.76 -4.00 -1.55
C SER A 50 -6.66 -5.03 -1.82
N SER A 51 -5.73 -5.22 -0.88
CA SER A 51 -4.67 -6.23 -1.00
C SER A 51 -5.25 -7.65 -1.21
N LYS A 52 -6.49 -7.89 -0.79
CA LYS A 52 -7.17 -9.17 -0.98
C LYS A 52 -7.62 -9.37 -2.44
N GLU A 53 -8.11 -8.32 -3.08
CA GLU A 53 -8.53 -8.33 -4.49
C GLU A 53 -7.35 -8.29 -5.47
N ARG A 54 -6.24 -7.66 -5.08
CA ARG A 54 -5.01 -7.64 -5.91
C ARG A 54 -4.26 -8.96 -5.92
N ARG A 55 -4.54 -9.85 -4.96
CA ARG A 55 -3.86 -11.13 -4.87
C ARG A 55 -4.27 -11.98 -6.08
N ARG A 56 -3.35 -12.17 -7.02
CA ARG A 56 -3.57 -13.09 -8.14
C ARG A 56 -3.37 -14.53 -7.65
N THR A 57 -4.38 -15.07 -7.00
CA THR A 57 -4.49 -16.52 -6.76
C THR A 57 -4.84 -17.18 -8.08
N TRP A 58 -3.92 -17.98 -8.59
CA TRP A 58 -4.18 -18.97 -9.63
C TRP A 58 -5.01 -20.12 -9.07
#